data_AF-A0A543EHD9-F1
#
_entry.id   AF-A0A543EHD9-F1
#
_cell.length_a   1.000
_cell.length_b   1.000
_cell.length_c   1.000
_cell.angle_alpha   90.00
_cell.angle_beta   90.00
_cell.angle_gamma   90.00
#
_symmetry.space_group_name_H-M   'P 1'
#
loop_
_entity.id
_entity.type
_entity.pdbx_description
1 polymer ?
#
loop_
_entity_poly.entity_id
_entity_poly.type
_entity_poly.pdbx_seq_one_letter_code
_entity_poly.pdbx_strand_id
1 'polypeptide(L)'
;MKQTVATAFFFLFVLGVKAQKQSISPDTVSIFFDELKTASKKNIGLWNKDLYGPMILIDPKTRELFANEPDSEGILKGNGTTYSGILPAALNIANTAVNWGGKRWAMVMLPLSENKENRINLLAHESFHSIQPSLGFTLNNSENNHLDQKEGRIYLRLELEALKQTLRSSSEKDMKQHLTDALIFRKYRNTLYKGSETTENLLELNEGIAEFTGFIVSGRNKEQARSSLLNGIDGFMKNPTFVRSFAYYTTPVYGYLLYQKDPDWNKKIDAKTDLASYFSKAFDIRIEADLQKEVKKRSDHYNGQSIIKEETEREEQTKRLIAEYKLKFIQQPHFEIKFEKMNVSFDPRNIVPLEDKGTVYPNIWITDLWGILTIENGALMSPNWDKISISNPVKTENKKVSGDGWTLELTDGYVITKDEGSGNYKLIKN
;
A
#
# COMPACT_ATOMS: atom_id res chain seq x y z
N MET A 1 20.09 -16.55 -13.37
CA MET A 1 20.10 -15.61 -12.22
C MET A 1 18.70 -15.05 -12.08
N LYS A 2 17.99 -15.38 -11.00
CA LYS A 2 16.69 -14.77 -10.71
C LYS A 2 16.94 -13.32 -10.31
N GLN A 3 16.58 -12.37 -11.17
CA GLN A 3 16.54 -10.96 -10.80
C GLN A 3 15.39 -10.79 -9.81
N THR A 4 15.72 -10.54 -8.55
CA THR A 4 14.75 -10.14 -7.54
C THR A 4 14.34 -8.72 -7.85
N VAL A 5 13.22 -8.54 -8.56
CA VAL A 5 12.61 -7.22 -8.74
C VAL A 5 11.96 -6.86 -7.41
N ALA A 6 12.58 -5.94 -6.67
CA ALA A 6 11.98 -5.35 -5.49
C ALA A 6 10.89 -4.36 -5.93
N THR A 7 9.68 -4.87 -6.13
CA THR A 7 8.53 -4.04 -6.49
C THR A 7 7.90 -3.47 -5.21
N ALA A 8 8.34 -2.28 -4.80
CA ALA A 8 7.67 -1.48 -3.78
C ALA A 8 6.48 -0.76 -4.44
N PHE A 9 5.27 -1.30 -4.27
CA PHE A 9 4.03 -0.58 -4.53
C PHE A 9 3.45 -0.11 -3.19
N PHE A 10 3.44 1.20 -2.98
CA PHE A 10 2.76 1.82 -1.84
C PHE A 10 1.57 2.66 -2.31
N PHE A 11 0.54 2.65 -1.48
CA PHE A 11 -0.77 3.20 -1.76
C PHE A 11 -0.71 4.71 -2.01
N LEU A 12 -1.10 5.10 -3.21
CA LEU A 12 -1.48 6.47 -3.56
C LEU A 12 -2.79 6.83 -2.84
N PHE A 13 -2.70 7.66 -1.80
CA PHE A 13 -3.82 8.54 -1.46
C PHE A 13 -3.86 9.66 -2.50
N VAL A 14 -4.65 9.47 -3.57
CA VAL A 14 -5.00 10.58 -4.46
C VAL A 14 -6.02 11.44 -3.74
N LEU A 15 -5.54 12.48 -3.07
CA LEU A 15 -6.38 13.64 -2.83
C LEU A 15 -6.56 14.34 -4.18
N GLY A 16 -7.77 14.30 -4.71
CA GLY A 16 -8.15 15.06 -5.90
C GLY A 16 -8.09 16.54 -5.59
N VAL A 17 -6.96 17.18 -5.86
CA VAL A 17 -6.81 18.63 -5.80
C VAL A 17 -6.83 19.16 -7.24
N LYS A 18 -7.73 20.11 -7.50
CA LYS A 18 -7.73 20.89 -8.75
C LYS A 18 -6.33 21.45 -8.97
N ALA A 19 -5.76 21.17 -10.15
CA ALA A 19 -4.43 21.65 -10.52
C ALA A 19 -4.40 23.18 -10.60
N GLN A 20 -3.99 23.82 -9.52
CA GLN A 20 -3.37 25.14 -9.57
C GLN A 20 -1.86 24.90 -9.62
N LYS A 21 -1.18 25.45 -10.64
CA LYS A 21 0.30 25.47 -10.69
C LYS A 21 0.78 26.32 -9.52
N GLN A 22 0.98 25.70 -8.37
CA GLN A 22 1.67 26.32 -7.26
C GLN A 22 3.05 25.67 -7.22
N SER A 23 4.06 26.38 -7.74
CA SER A 23 5.45 25.99 -7.53
C SER A 23 5.68 25.94 -6.02
N ILE A 24 6.06 24.80 -5.50
CA ILE A 24 6.33 24.63 -4.07
C ILE A 24 7.58 25.45 -3.78
N SER A 25 7.44 26.51 -2.98
CA SER A 25 8.59 27.36 -2.67
C SER A 25 9.53 26.65 -1.70
N PRO A 26 10.86 26.84 -1.81
CA PRO A 26 11.83 26.34 -0.84
C PRO A 26 11.47 26.71 0.62
N ASP A 27 10.89 27.89 0.83
CA ASP A 27 10.43 28.36 2.13
C ASP A 27 9.34 27.46 2.72
N THR A 28 8.42 26.96 1.88
CA THR A 28 7.36 26.03 2.30
C THR A 28 7.94 24.69 2.72
N VAL A 29 8.95 24.20 2.00
CA VAL A 29 9.63 22.94 2.29
C VAL A 29 10.40 23.01 3.62
N SER A 30 11.09 24.13 3.89
CA SER A 30 11.82 24.31 5.16
C SER A 30 10.89 24.17 6.37
N ILE A 31 9.65 24.69 6.28
CA ILE A 31 8.65 24.56 7.35
C ILE A 31 8.37 23.08 7.66
N PHE A 32 8.25 22.22 6.66
CA PHE A 32 7.97 20.80 6.87
C PHE A 32 9.11 20.09 7.59
N PHE A 33 10.35 20.42 7.27
CA PHE A 33 11.51 19.89 7.99
C PHE A 33 11.57 20.40 9.43
N ASP A 34 11.32 21.68 9.67
CA ASP A 34 11.32 22.27 11.02
C ASP A 34 10.20 21.71 11.90
N GLU A 35 9.04 21.41 11.31
CA GLU A 35 7.93 20.74 11.98
C GLU A 35 8.32 19.34 12.47
N LEU A 36 8.90 18.51 11.59
CA LEU A 36 9.38 17.19 11.97
C LEU A 36 10.50 17.27 13.01
N LYS A 37 11.47 18.17 12.82
CA LYS A 37 12.59 18.39 13.75
C LYS A 37 12.10 18.71 15.15
N THR A 38 11.12 19.61 15.25
CA THR A 38 10.52 20.01 16.53
C THR A 38 9.74 18.86 17.16
N ALA A 39 8.89 18.18 16.38
CA ALA A 39 8.08 17.06 16.84
C ALA A 39 8.95 15.87 17.31
N SER A 40 10.01 15.55 16.55
CA SER A 40 10.94 14.48 16.90
C SER A 40 11.66 14.74 18.21
N LYS A 41 12.24 15.94 18.38
CA LYS A 41 12.94 16.32 19.62
C LYS A 41 12.04 16.21 20.84
N LYS A 42 10.77 16.63 20.73
CA LYS A 42 9.79 16.52 21.82
C LYS A 42 9.50 15.06 22.19
N ASN A 43 9.63 14.13 21.24
CA ASN A 43 9.25 12.72 21.38
C ASN A 43 10.46 11.76 21.37
N ILE A 44 11.68 12.24 21.62
CA ILE A 44 12.90 11.42 21.56
C ILE A 44 12.85 10.18 22.48
N GLY A 45 12.14 10.28 23.61
CA GLY A 45 11.96 9.19 24.58
C GLY A 45 11.05 8.05 24.12
N LEU A 46 10.32 8.22 23.00
CA LEU A 46 9.44 7.20 22.44
C LEU A 46 10.26 5.96 22.04
N TRP A 47 11.39 6.15 21.35
CA TRP A 47 12.30 5.08 20.95
C TRP A 47 13.73 5.24 21.50
N ASN A 48 13.97 6.26 22.34
CA ASN A 48 15.30 6.69 22.77
C ASN A 48 16.25 6.99 21.58
N LYS A 49 15.68 7.45 20.47
CA LYS A 49 16.37 7.83 19.23
C LYS A 49 15.69 9.04 18.61
N ASP A 50 16.49 9.91 18.00
CA ASP A 50 15.96 11.03 17.24
C ASP A 50 15.40 10.50 15.91
N LEU A 51 14.12 10.77 15.64
CA LEU A 51 13.48 10.48 14.36
C LEU A 51 13.82 11.54 13.31
N TYR A 52 14.48 12.65 13.65
CA TYR A 52 14.89 13.64 12.67
C TYR A 52 16.22 13.22 12.00
N GLY A 53 16.10 12.31 11.04
CA GLY A 53 17.20 11.83 10.22
C GLY A 53 17.26 12.48 8.82
N PRO A 54 18.11 11.95 7.93
CA PRO A 54 18.20 12.41 6.55
C PRO A 54 16.88 12.21 5.83
N MET A 55 16.33 13.28 5.26
CA MET A 55 15.04 13.26 4.58
C MET A 55 15.06 14.05 3.27
N ILE A 56 14.37 13.51 2.27
CA ILE A 56 14.13 14.13 0.97
C ILE A 56 12.62 14.27 0.74
N LEU A 57 12.20 15.47 0.34
CA LEU A 57 10.88 15.77 -0.19
C LEU A 57 10.98 15.95 -1.70
N ILE A 58 10.16 15.25 -2.49
CA ILE A 58 10.30 15.21 -3.95
C ILE A 58 8.99 15.53 -4.67
N ASP A 59 9.06 16.42 -5.66
CA ASP A 59 7.97 16.61 -6.61
C ASP A 59 8.01 15.45 -7.63
N PRO A 60 6.99 14.56 -7.67
CA PRO A 60 7.01 13.41 -8.55
C PRO A 60 6.92 13.76 -10.04
N LYS A 61 6.44 14.96 -10.40
CA LYS A 61 6.30 15.39 -11.80
C LYS A 61 7.60 15.96 -12.34
N THR A 62 8.28 16.80 -11.57
CA THR A 62 9.52 17.48 -12.01
C THR A 62 10.77 16.72 -11.59
N ARG A 63 10.66 15.81 -10.61
CA ARG A 63 11.77 15.14 -9.91
C ARG A 63 12.67 16.10 -9.14
N GLU A 64 12.23 17.36 -8.98
CA GLU A 64 12.88 18.31 -8.10
C GLU A 64 12.75 17.80 -6.68
N LEU A 65 13.88 17.76 -5.98
CA LEU A 65 13.97 17.25 -4.63
C LEU A 65 14.59 18.31 -3.72
N PHE A 66 14.13 18.29 -2.48
CA PHE A 66 14.63 19.11 -1.39
C PHE A 66 15.05 18.21 -0.24
N ALA A 67 16.18 18.47 0.38
CA ALA A 67 16.71 17.71 1.50
C ALA A 67 16.96 18.60 2.71
N ASN A 68 16.87 18.01 3.90
CA ASN A 68 17.10 18.70 5.16
C ASN A 68 18.58 18.80 5.55
N GLU A 69 19.47 18.13 4.83
CA GLU A 69 20.91 18.10 5.05
C GLU A 69 21.65 17.77 3.73
N PRO A 70 22.97 17.98 3.62
CA PRO A 70 23.70 17.68 2.38
C PRO A 70 23.86 16.17 2.19
N ASP A 71 24.05 15.75 0.94
CA ASP A 71 24.51 14.39 0.64
C ASP A 71 26.03 14.27 0.85
N SER A 72 26.52 13.03 0.92
CA SER A 72 27.93 12.74 1.17
C SER A 72 28.82 12.96 -0.06
N GLU A 73 28.24 13.05 -1.26
CA GLU A 73 28.94 13.12 -2.54
C GLU A 73 28.95 14.55 -3.13
N GLY A 74 28.31 15.52 -2.45
CA GLY A 74 28.25 16.93 -2.88
C GLY A 74 27.37 17.17 -4.10
N ILE A 75 26.39 16.29 -4.35
CA ILE A 75 25.46 16.39 -5.48
C ILE A 75 24.44 17.52 -5.25
N LEU A 76 23.93 17.64 -4.03
CA LEU A 76 22.90 18.59 -3.65
C LEU A 76 23.49 19.99 -3.42
N LYS A 77 22.79 21.00 -3.89
CA LYS A 77 23.19 22.40 -3.74
C LYS A 77 22.49 23.02 -2.55
N GLY A 78 23.24 23.66 -1.67
CA GLY A 78 22.68 24.38 -0.52
C GLY A 78 21.85 25.58 -0.95
N ASN A 79 20.69 25.76 -0.31
CA ASN A 79 19.81 26.91 -0.43
C ASN A 79 19.24 27.26 0.96
N GLY A 80 19.92 28.17 1.66
CA GLY A 80 19.58 28.53 3.03
C GLY A 80 19.73 27.35 3.99
N THR A 81 18.63 26.94 4.64
CA THR A 81 18.56 25.81 5.57
C THR A 81 18.28 24.47 4.90
N THR A 82 18.06 24.47 3.58
CA THR A 82 17.71 23.28 2.79
C THR A 82 18.73 23.03 1.70
N TYR A 83 18.67 21.86 1.08
CA TYR A 83 19.49 21.49 -0.07
C TYR A 83 18.56 21.06 -1.20
N SER A 84 18.92 21.33 -2.45
CA SER A 84 18.07 20.96 -3.59
C SER A 84 18.85 20.33 -4.73
N GLY A 85 18.13 19.58 -5.55
CA GLY A 85 18.66 18.89 -6.72
C GLY A 85 17.55 18.26 -7.55
N ILE A 86 17.94 17.49 -8.56
CA ILE A 86 17.01 16.69 -9.37
C ILE A 86 17.33 15.22 -9.14
N LEU A 87 16.34 14.41 -8.78
CA LEU A 87 16.56 12.98 -8.58
C LEU A 87 16.86 12.32 -9.93
N PRO A 88 18.00 11.60 -10.08
CA PRO A 88 18.34 10.94 -11.35
C PRO A 88 17.23 10.01 -11.85
N ALA A 89 16.92 10.03 -13.14
CA ALA A 89 15.81 9.28 -13.73
C ALA A 89 15.88 7.75 -13.48
N ALA A 90 17.07 7.22 -13.23
CA ALA A 90 17.29 5.81 -12.89
C ALA A 90 16.74 5.41 -11.51
N LEU A 91 16.43 6.36 -10.63
CA LEU A 91 15.88 6.11 -9.30
C LEU A 91 14.35 6.24 -9.31
N ASN A 92 13.68 5.25 -8.70
CA ASN A 92 12.24 5.30 -8.51
C ASN A 92 11.86 6.33 -7.44
N ILE A 93 10.69 6.93 -7.61
CA ILE A 93 10.09 7.83 -6.63
C ILE A 93 9.06 7.03 -5.85
N ALA A 94 9.22 6.98 -4.52
CA ALA A 94 8.27 6.34 -3.62
C ALA A 94 8.42 6.92 -2.21
N ASN A 95 7.35 6.83 -1.40
CA ASN A 95 7.43 7.06 0.03
C ASN A 95 8.10 5.84 0.68
N THR A 96 9.41 5.93 0.94
CA THR A 96 10.20 4.85 1.53
C THR A 96 11.62 5.30 1.85
N ALA A 97 12.44 4.41 2.42
CA ALA A 97 13.87 4.64 2.59
C ALA A 97 14.66 4.36 1.29
N VAL A 98 15.50 5.29 0.85
CA VAL A 98 16.38 5.16 -0.33
C VAL A 98 17.84 5.32 0.05
N ASN A 99 18.74 4.54 -0.56
CA ASN A 99 20.19 4.79 -0.46
C ASN A 99 20.65 5.57 -1.69
N TRP A 100 21.12 6.81 -1.51
CA TRP A 100 21.55 7.69 -2.58
C TRP A 100 22.49 8.79 -2.07
N GLY A 101 23.47 9.22 -2.89
CA GLY A 101 24.44 10.26 -2.51
C GLY A 101 25.23 9.89 -1.24
N GLY A 102 25.69 8.64 -1.15
CA GLY A 102 26.40 8.11 0.01
C GLY A 102 25.62 8.11 1.34
N LYS A 103 24.27 8.16 1.32
CA LYS A 103 23.44 8.22 2.53
C LYS A 103 22.12 7.47 2.37
N ARG A 104 21.53 7.03 3.50
CA ARG A 104 20.17 6.50 3.57
C ARG A 104 19.19 7.63 3.93
N TRP A 105 18.23 7.90 3.06
CA TRP A 105 17.24 8.97 3.19
C TRP A 105 15.85 8.38 3.41
N ALA A 106 15.02 9.03 4.20
CA ALA A 106 13.58 8.91 4.07
C ALA A 106 13.11 9.78 2.89
N MET A 107 12.50 9.18 1.86
CA MET A 107 11.94 9.90 0.72
C MET A 107 10.43 10.06 0.91
N VAL A 108 9.90 11.26 0.69
CA VAL A 108 8.47 11.54 0.75
C VAL A 108 8.03 12.41 -0.44
N MET A 109 6.93 12.02 -1.09
CA MET A 109 6.38 12.74 -2.24
C MET A 109 5.60 13.99 -1.84
N LEU A 110 5.76 15.04 -2.63
CA LEU A 110 4.97 16.28 -2.58
C LEU A 110 3.74 16.20 -3.51
N PRO A 111 2.69 17.00 -3.25
CA PRO A 111 2.52 17.89 -2.09
C PRO A 111 2.14 17.11 -0.83
N LEU A 112 2.58 17.60 0.33
CA LEU A 112 2.14 17.08 1.62
C LEU A 112 0.76 17.65 2.00
N SER A 113 0.07 16.98 2.93
CA SER A 113 -1.22 17.41 3.48
C SER A 113 -1.20 18.85 4.01
N GLU A 114 -2.27 19.62 3.81
CA GLU A 114 -2.41 20.94 4.45
C GLU A 114 -2.60 20.84 5.97
N ASN A 115 -3.21 19.76 6.45
CA ASN A 115 -3.30 19.46 7.88
C ASN A 115 -1.91 19.10 8.44
N LYS A 116 -1.47 19.85 9.45
CA LYS A 116 -0.15 19.75 10.07
C LYS A 116 0.11 18.40 10.72
N GLU A 117 -0.84 17.89 11.49
CA GLU A 117 -0.69 16.63 12.21
C GLU A 117 -0.54 15.46 11.24
N ASN A 118 -1.29 15.47 10.13
CA ASN A 118 -1.17 14.46 9.07
C ASN A 118 0.18 14.54 8.35
N ARG A 119 0.73 15.74 8.12
CA ARG A 119 2.10 15.86 7.59
C ARG A 119 3.12 15.28 8.54
N ILE A 120 3.11 15.73 9.81
CA ILE A 120 4.09 15.27 10.80
C ILE A 120 4.00 13.76 10.97
N ASN A 121 2.79 13.19 10.95
CA ASN A 121 2.58 11.75 10.99
C ASN A 121 3.29 11.03 9.83
N LEU A 122 3.07 11.47 8.59
CA LEU A 122 3.70 10.87 7.42
C LEU A 122 5.23 11.03 7.47
N LEU A 123 5.72 12.22 7.77
CA LEU A 123 7.16 12.48 7.83
C LEU A 123 7.84 11.62 8.93
N ALA A 124 7.22 11.51 10.10
CA ALA A 124 7.74 10.69 11.19
C ALA A 124 7.63 9.18 10.91
N HIS A 125 6.58 8.74 10.22
CA HIS A 125 6.44 7.36 9.72
C HIS A 125 7.62 7.01 8.81
N GLU A 126 7.84 7.79 7.75
CA GLU A 126 8.89 7.51 6.78
C GLU A 126 10.29 7.61 7.39
N SER A 127 10.47 8.55 8.32
CA SER A 127 11.74 8.68 9.04
C SER A 127 11.99 7.51 10.00
N PHE A 128 10.93 6.92 10.59
CA PHE A 128 11.06 5.75 11.45
C PHE A 128 11.66 4.56 10.71
N HIS A 129 11.30 4.32 9.45
CA HIS A 129 11.90 3.24 8.64
C HIS A 129 13.42 3.36 8.48
N SER A 130 13.99 4.55 8.63
CA SER A 130 15.45 4.74 8.62
C SER A 130 16.10 4.22 9.90
N ILE A 131 15.45 4.36 11.06
CA ILE A 131 15.99 3.91 12.35
C ILE A 131 15.53 2.50 12.74
N GLN A 132 14.45 1.99 12.16
CA GLN A 132 13.83 0.70 12.50
C GLN A 132 14.83 -0.47 12.52
N PRO A 133 15.76 -0.62 11.55
CA PRO A 133 16.79 -1.66 11.62
C PRO A 133 17.73 -1.53 12.83
N SER A 134 18.05 -0.29 13.22
CA SER A 134 18.91 -0.01 14.37
C SER A 134 18.22 -0.24 15.72
N LEU A 135 16.92 -0.49 15.71
CA LEU A 135 16.11 -0.94 16.86
C LEU A 135 15.97 -2.47 16.88
N GLY A 136 16.60 -3.17 15.92
CA GLY A 136 16.57 -4.64 15.84
C GLY A 136 15.40 -5.21 15.03
N PHE A 137 14.52 -4.36 14.47
CA PHE A 137 13.43 -4.81 13.60
C PHE A 137 13.95 -5.15 12.20
N THR A 138 13.34 -6.16 11.59
CA THR A 138 13.60 -6.52 10.19
C THR A 138 12.55 -5.88 9.30
N LEU A 139 12.99 -5.25 8.22
CA LEU A 139 12.08 -4.70 7.22
C LEU A 139 11.44 -5.85 6.44
N ASN A 140 10.13 -6.01 6.58
CA ASN A 140 9.36 -7.09 5.94
C ASN A 140 8.19 -6.51 5.17
N ASN A 141 8.01 -6.96 3.93
CA ASN A 141 6.90 -6.54 3.07
C ASN A 141 6.07 -7.76 2.65
N SER A 142 5.67 -8.57 3.65
CA SER A 142 4.93 -9.81 3.42
C SER A 142 3.54 -9.51 2.86
N GLU A 143 3.14 -10.24 1.81
CA GLU A 143 1.81 -10.13 1.24
C GLU A 143 0.79 -10.93 2.06
N ASN A 144 -0.31 -10.29 2.44
CA ASN A 144 -1.42 -10.92 3.16
C ASN A 144 -2.61 -11.17 2.22
N ASN A 145 -2.40 -11.97 1.18
CA ASN A 145 -3.36 -12.17 0.08
C ASN A 145 -4.73 -12.71 0.53
N HIS A 146 -4.81 -13.37 1.69
CA HIS A 146 -6.09 -13.76 2.30
C HIS A 146 -6.98 -12.57 2.67
N LEU A 147 -6.41 -11.37 2.84
CA LEU A 147 -7.15 -10.13 3.08
C LEU A 147 -7.84 -9.57 1.83
N ASP A 148 -7.71 -10.23 0.68
CA ASP A 148 -8.58 -10.01 -0.49
C ASP A 148 -9.56 -11.15 -0.73
N GLN A 149 -9.55 -12.19 0.11
CA GLN A 149 -10.57 -13.24 0.12
C GLN A 149 -11.73 -12.83 1.03
N LYS A 150 -12.94 -13.28 0.68
CA LYS A 150 -14.19 -12.85 1.34
C LYS A 150 -14.14 -12.97 2.86
N GLU A 151 -13.84 -14.16 3.39
CA GLU A 151 -13.81 -14.36 4.85
C GLU A 151 -12.70 -13.55 5.51
N GLY A 152 -11.54 -13.39 4.86
CA GLY A 152 -10.46 -12.55 5.37
C GLY A 152 -10.88 -11.09 5.52
N ARG A 153 -11.58 -10.55 4.52
CA ARG A 153 -12.13 -9.19 4.55
C ARG A 153 -13.23 -9.03 5.59
N ILE A 154 -14.17 -9.97 5.68
CA ILE A 154 -15.27 -9.92 6.65
C ILE A 154 -14.71 -9.77 8.08
N TYR A 155 -13.81 -10.65 8.50
CA TYR A 155 -13.33 -10.63 9.88
C TYR A 155 -12.35 -9.50 10.17
N LEU A 156 -11.60 -9.00 9.17
CA LEU A 156 -10.83 -7.77 9.34
C LEU A 156 -11.74 -6.55 9.50
N ARG A 157 -12.84 -6.46 8.74
CA ARG A 157 -13.80 -5.36 8.86
C ARG A 157 -14.54 -5.40 10.20
N LEU A 158 -14.89 -6.59 10.68
CA LEU A 158 -15.47 -6.79 12.02
C LEU A 158 -14.49 -6.41 13.14
N GLU A 159 -13.22 -6.80 13.02
CA GLU A 159 -12.14 -6.37 13.92
C GLU A 159 -12.08 -4.84 14.00
N LEU A 160 -12.09 -4.16 12.85
CA LEU A 160 -12.02 -2.71 12.76
C LEU A 160 -13.28 -2.00 13.28
N GLU A 161 -14.48 -2.53 13.06
CA GLU A 161 -15.70 -2.00 13.68
C GLU A 161 -15.65 -2.12 15.21
N ALA A 162 -15.14 -3.24 15.74
CA ALA A 162 -14.96 -3.41 17.17
C ALA A 162 -13.91 -2.45 17.74
N LEU A 163 -12.82 -2.20 17.01
CA LEU A 163 -11.83 -1.17 17.36
C LEU A 163 -12.44 0.25 17.34
N LYS A 164 -13.34 0.57 16.40
CA LYS A 164 -14.08 1.83 16.41
C LYS A 164 -14.95 1.98 17.66
N GLN A 165 -15.64 0.93 18.10
CA GLN A 165 -16.42 0.98 19.35
C GLN A 165 -15.52 1.12 20.57
N THR A 166 -14.34 0.49 20.57
CA THR A 166 -13.32 0.65 21.61
C THR A 166 -12.91 2.13 21.75
N LEU A 167 -12.66 2.83 20.64
CA LEU A 167 -12.31 4.25 20.62
C LEU A 167 -13.45 5.19 21.05
N ARG A 168 -14.71 4.74 20.93
CA ARG A 168 -15.92 5.49 21.34
C ARG A 168 -16.32 5.23 22.79
N SER A 169 -15.77 4.18 23.40
CA SER A 169 -16.14 3.75 24.75
C SER A 169 -15.78 4.80 25.79
N SER A 170 -16.73 5.05 26.69
CA SER A 170 -16.57 5.97 27.83
C SER A 170 -16.27 5.24 29.15
N SER A 171 -16.44 3.91 29.19
CA SER A 171 -16.09 3.06 30.34
C SER A 171 -14.98 2.08 30.00
N GLU A 172 -14.13 1.75 30.98
CA GLU A 172 -13.06 0.77 30.80
C GLU A 172 -13.62 -0.65 30.54
N LYS A 173 -14.78 -0.96 31.12
CA LYS A 173 -15.46 -2.25 30.92
C LYS A 173 -15.89 -2.42 29.46
N ASP A 174 -16.57 -1.41 28.89
CA ASP A 174 -17.04 -1.48 27.50
C ASP A 174 -15.85 -1.46 26.53
N MET A 175 -14.83 -0.64 26.82
CA MET A 175 -13.59 -0.62 26.06
C MET A 175 -12.93 -2.02 26.03
N LYS A 176 -12.80 -2.69 27.19
CA LYS A 176 -12.22 -4.04 27.28
C LYS A 176 -13.08 -5.07 26.54
N GLN A 177 -14.40 -4.95 26.59
CA GLN A 177 -15.32 -5.84 25.86
C GLN A 177 -15.12 -5.72 24.35
N HIS A 178 -15.17 -4.50 23.80
CA HIS A 178 -14.99 -4.27 22.37
C HIS A 178 -13.58 -4.69 21.89
N LEU A 179 -12.55 -4.45 22.71
CA LEU A 179 -11.19 -4.88 22.41
C LEU A 179 -11.04 -6.40 22.39
N THR A 180 -11.74 -7.10 23.30
CA THR A 180 -11.82 -8.57 23.31
C THR A 180 -12.46 -9.09 22.04
N ASP A 181 -13.57 -8.47 21.62
CA ASP A 181 -14.28 -8.89 20.40
C ASP A 181 -13.43 -8.67 19.15
N ALA A 182 -12.70 -7.54 19.05
CA ALA A 182 -11.75 -7.28 17.97
C ALA A 182 -10.69 -8.39 17.86
N LEU A 183 -10.10 -8.79 18.98
CA LEU A 183 -9.09 -9.86 19.02
C LEU A 183 -9.69 -11.25 18.75
N ILE A 184 -10.95 -11.50 19.10
CA ILE A 184 -11.68 -12.72 18.72
C ILE A 184 -11.84 -12.79 17.19
N PHE A 185 -12.28 -11.71 16.53
CA PHE A 185 -12.42 -11.67 15.08
C PHE A 185 -11.08 -11.89 14.38
N ARG A 186 -10.02 -11.23 14.84
CA ARG A 186 -8.65 -11.47 14.37
C ARG A 186 -8.27 -12.94 14.55
N LYS A 187 -8.39 -13.49 15.76
CA LYS A 187 -7.97 -14.87 16.04
C LYS A 187 -8.70 -15.87 15.16
N TYR A 188 -10.02 -15.71 14.98
CA TYR A 188 -10.81 -16.57 14.10
C TYR A 188 -10.37 -16.45 12.64
N ARG A 189 -10.18 -15.22 12.12
CA ARG A 189 -9.65 -14.98 10.77
C ARG A 189 -8.36 -15.76 10.53
N ASN A 190 -7.45 -15.74 11.51
CA ASN A 190 -6.16 -16.42 11.37
C ASN A 190 -6.28 -17.96 11.37
N THR A 191 -7.33 -18.53 11.99
CA THR A 191 -7.58 -19.98 11.89
C THR A 191 -8.01 -20.43 10.49
N LEU A 192 -8.54 -19.52 9.66
CA LEU A 192 -8.98 -19.84 8.31
C LEU A 192 -7.83 -19.93 7.30
N TYR A 193 -6.69 -19.27 7.61
CA TYR A 193 -5.58 -19.11 6.68
C TYR A 193 -4.25 -19.46 7.35
N LYS A 194 -3.70 -20.64 7.02
CA LYS A 194 -2.44 -21.11 7.58
C LYS A 194 -1.30 -20.10 7.37
N GLY A 195 -0.64 -19.69 8.45
CA GLY A 195 0.51 -18.77 8.42
C GLY A 195 0.14 -17.28 8.36
N SER A 196 -1.15 -16.95 8.28
CA SER A 196 -1.63 -15.57 8.28
C SER A 196 -1.23 -14.81 9.54
N GLU A 197 -1.20 -15.47 10.70
CA GLU A 197 -0.71 -14.90 11.95
C GLU A 197 0.73 -14.42 11.85
N THR A 198 1.57 -15.15 11.12
CA THR A 198 2.97 -14.76 10.94
C THR A 198 3.10 -13.62 9.93
N THR A 199 2.46 -13.74 8.75
CA THR A 199 2.60 -12.74 7.69
C THR A 199 1.96 -11.41 8.06
N GLU A 200 0.87 -11.42 8.82
CA GLU A 200 0.25 -10.19 9.32
C GLU A 200 1.11 -9.53 10.39
N ASN A 201 1.59 -10.31 11.36
CA ASN A 201 2.47 -9.77 12.41
C ASN A 201 3.74 -9.16 11.83
N LEU A 202 4.33 -9.77 10.79
CA LEU A 202 5.49 -9.22 10.10
C LEU A 202 5.18 -7.87 9.46
N LEU A 203 3.99 -7.69 8.87
CA LEU A 203 3.60 -6.40 8.31
C LEU A 203 3.26 -5.37 9.41
N GLU A 204 2.63 -5.79 10.50
CA GLU A 204 2.36 -4.92 11.67
C GLU A 204 3.66 -4.44 12.35
N LEU A 205 4.67 -5.31 12.47
CA LEU A 205 6.01 -4.94 12.92
C LEU A 205 6.78 -4.06 11.92
N ASN A 206 6.41 -4.07 10.64
CA ASN A 206 7.04 -3.21 9.64
C ASN A 206 6.34 -1.85 9.53
N GLU A 207 5.07 -1.87 9.12
CA GLU A 207 4.25 -0.71 8.80
C GLU A 207 3.44 -0.22 10.00
N GLY A 208 2.92 -1.15 10.81
CA GLY A 208 2.03 -0.82 11.92
C GLY A 208 2.72 -0.02 13.03
N ILE A 209 3.93 -0.41 13.42
CA ILE A 209 4.72 0.33 14.41
C ILE A 209 5.27 1.66 13.86
N ALA A 210 5.54 1.73 12.55
CA ALA A 210 5.94 2.97 11.88
C ALA A 210 4.78 3.97 11.91
N GLU A 211 3.57 3.50 11.60
CA GLU A 211 2.36 4.32 11.64
C GLU A 211 2.01 4.75 13.06
N PHE A 212 2.09 3.84 14.04
CA PHE A 212 1.94 4.20 15.46
C PHE A 212 2.94 5.28 15.88
N THR A 213 4.21 5.16 15.46
CA THR A 213 5.26 6.13 15.78
C THR A 213 4.92 7.50 15.20
N GLY A 214 4.58 7.56 13.91
CA GLY A 214 4.14 8.79 13.26
C GLY A 214 2.91 9.40 13.95
N PHE A 215 1.96 8.55 14.33
CA PHE A 215 0.75 8.97 15.02
C PHE A 215 1.03 9.63 16.37
N ILE A 216 1.90 9.06 17.21
CA ILE A 216 2.27 9.68 18.49
C ILE A 216 3.06 10.98 18.29
N VAL A 217 4.02 10.97 17.37
CA VAL A 217 4.91 12.13 17.09
C VAL A 217 4.13 13.33 16.55
N SER A 218 3.02 13.09 15.83
CA SER A 218 2.12 14.14 15.34
C SER A 218 1.54 15.04 16.45
N GLY A 219 1.56 14.60 17.71
CA GLY A 219 1.19 15.42 18.86
C GLY A 219 -0.30 15.75 18.95
N ARG A 220 -1.17 14.94 18.33
CA ARG A 220 -2.63 15.08 18.41
C ARG A 220 -3.12 15.03 19.86
N ASN A 221 -4.05 15.91 20.20
CA ASN A 221 -4.78 15.81 21.46
C ASN A 221 -5.76 14.60 21.43
N LYS A 222 -6.38 14.27 22.56
CA LYS A 222 -7.25 13.09 22.70
C LYS A 222 -8.38 13.05 21.66
N GLU A 223 -9.04 14.19 21.41
CA GLU A 223 -10.15 14.28 20.46
C GLU A 223 -9.68 14.19 19.01
N GLN A 224 -8.59 14.88 18.67
CA GLN A 224 -7.96 14.78 17.36
C GLN A 224 -7.49 13.34 17.07
N ALA A 225 -6.87 12.68 18.06
CA ALA A 225 -6.41 11.31 17.93
C ALA A 225 -7.59 10.35 17.70
N ARG A 226 -8.64 10.45 18.51
CA ARG A 226 -9.87 9.66 18.34
C ARG A 226 -10.50 9.87 16.97
N SER A 227 -10.69 11.13 16.56
CA SER A 227 -11.27 11.47 15.25
C SER A 227 -10.41 10.96 14.09
N SER A 228 -9.09 11.12 14.17
CA SER A 228 -8.14 10.67 13.15
C SER A 228 -8.18 9.15 12.97
N LEU A 229 -8.19 8.37 14.05
CA LEU A 229 -8.25 6.91 13.98
C LEU A 229 -9.60 6.44 13.43
N LEU A 230 -10.71 7.01 13.89
CA LEU A 230 -12.06 6.67 13.40
C LEU A 230 -12.20 6.96 11.90
N ASN A 231 -11.84 8.17 11.47
CA ASN A 231 -11.92 8.57 10.06
C ASN A 231 -10.95 7.76 9.18
N GLY A 232 -9.77 7.41 9.72
CA GLY A 232 -8.82 6.54 9.05
C GLY A 232 -9.41 5.17 8.76
N ILE A 233 -10.04 4.54 9.75
CA ILE A 233 -10.74 3.25 9.58
C ILE A 233 -11.89 3.38 8.56
N ASP A 234 -12.71 4.42 8.66
CA ASP A 234 -13.85 4.64 7.75
C ASP A 234 -13.40 4.85 6.29
N GLY A 235 -12.27 5.52 6.08
CA GLY A 235 -11.64 5.63 4.76
C GLY A 235 -11.07 4.31 4.28
N PHE A 236 -10.33 3.62 5.14
CA PHE A 236 -9.69 2.33 4.83
C PHE A 236 -10.68 1.26 4.39
N MET A 237 -11.86 1.17 5.02
CA MET A 237 -12.88 0.17 4.67
C MET A 237 -13.38 0.28 3.23
N LYS A 238 -13.15 1.42 2.55
CA LYS A 238 -13.50 1.65 1.15
C LYS A 238 -12.42 1.19 0.17
N ASN A 239 -11.26 0.77 0.67
CA ASN A 239 -10.15 0.37 -0.19
C ASN A 239 -10.48 -0.94 -0.94
N PRO A 240 -10.13 -1.01 -2.24
CA PRO A 240 -10.38 -2.20 -3.05
C PRO A 240 -9.60 -3.42 -2.56
N THR A 241 -8.43 -3.21 -1.94
CA THR A 241 -7.56 -4.25 -1.37
C THR A 241 -7.06 -3.87 0.01
N PHE A 242 -6.86 -4.87 0.87
CA PHE A 242 -6.37 -4.69 2.26
C PHE A 242 -4.98 -5.31 2.50
N VAL A 243 -4.45 -6.04 1.52
CA VAL A 243 -3.28 -6.96 1.61
C VAL A 243 -2.03 -6.35 2.23
N ARG A 244 -1.76 -5.06 1.97
CA ARG A 244 -0.56 -4.36 2.47
C ARG A 244 -0.85 -3.15 3.35
N SER A 245 -2.12 -2.90 3.63
CA SER A 245 -2.56 -1.63 4.23
C SER A 245 -3.28 -1.79 5.56
N PHE A 246 -3.71 -2.99 5.94
CA PHE A 246 -4.45 -3.19 7.20
C PHE A 246 -3.63 -2.77 8.44
N ALA A 247 -2.30 -2.99 8.41
CA ALA A 247 -1.40 -2.71 9.54
C ALA A 247 -1.42 -1.24 9.99
N TYR A 248 -1.66 -0.30 9.06
CA TYR A 248 -1.80 1.14 9.32
C TYR A 248 -3.07 1.49 10.13
N TYR A 249 -4.03 0.56 10.25
CA TYR A 249 -5.32 0.83 10.88
C TYR A 249 -5.62 -0.11 12.05
N THR A 250 -4.85 -1.19 12.21
CA THR A 250 -4.91 -2.06 13.38
C THR A 250 -3.92 -1.62 14.45
N THR A 251 -2.61 -1.68 14.16
CA THR A 251 -1.53 -1.48 15.14
C THR A 251 -1.59 -0.10 15.79
N PRO A 252 -1.87 1.01 15.07
CA PRO A 252 -2.01 2.32 15.70
C PRO A 252 -3.14 2.41 16.71
N VAL A 253 -4.25 1.69 16.52
CA VAL A 253 -5.36 1.69 17.48
C VAL A 253 -4.98 0.93 18.74
N TYR A 254 -4.51 -0.32 18.60
CA TYR A 254 -4.04 -1.12 19.74
C TYR A 254 -2.91 -0.41 20.49
N GLY A 255 -1.92 0.09 19.75
CA GLY A 255 -0.76 0.78 20.27
C GLY A 255 -1.12 2.10 20.97
N TYR A 256 -2.03 2.90 20.41
CA TYR A 256 -2.47 4.15 21.03
C TYR A 256 -3.24 3.89 22.33
N LEU A 257 -4.15 2.91 22.35
CA LEU A 257 -4.87 2.52 23.55
C LEU A 257 -3.91 2.02 24.65
N LEU A 258 -2.89 1.24 24.27
CA LEU A 258 -1.90 0.75 25.23
C LEU A 258 -0.97 1.86 25.70
N TYR A 259 -0.57 2.78 24.82
CA TYR A 259 0.27 3.93 25.13
C TYR A 259 -0.32 4.82 26.22
N GLN A 260 -1.66 4.92 26.29
CA GLN A 260 -2.34 5.65 27.38
C GLN A 260 -2.17 4.99 28.76
N LYS A 261 -1.89 3.68 28.82
CA LYS A 261 -1.70 2.91 30.06
C LYS A 261 -0.24 2.65 30.38
N ASP A 262 0.56 2.42 29.34
CA ASP A 262 1.98 2.08 29.38
C ASP A 262 2.70 2.83 28.26
N PRO A 263 3.17 4.08 28.49
CA PRO A 263 3.86 4.89 27.49
C PRO A 263 5.15 4.25 26.93
N ASP A 264 5.65 3.21 27.59
CA ASP A 264 6.89 2.53 27.23
C ASP A 264 6.66 1.18 26.54
N TRP A 265 5.42 0.80 26.23
CA TRP A 265 5.09 -0.53 25.67
C TRP A 265 5.89 -0.84 24.40
N ASN A 266 6.06 0.15 23.53
CA ASN A 266 6.74 -0.01 22.24
C ASN A 266 8.25 -0.28 22.42
N LYS A 267 8.85 0.08 23.56
CA LYS A 267 10.25 -0.24 23.90
C LYS A 267 10.43 -1.67 24.42
N LYS A 268 9.32 -2.38 24.68
CA LYS A 268 9.30 -3.75 25.24
C LYS A 268 9.04 -4.82 24.18
N ILE A 269 8.94 -4.41 22.91
CA ILE A 269 8.74 -5.30 21.76
C ILE A 269 10.01 -5.35 20.90
N ASP A 270 10.14 -6.42 20.13
CA ASP A 270 11.26 -6.67 19.21
C ASP A 270 10.77 -7.35 17.92
N ALA A 271 11.69 -7.68 17.01
CA ALA A 271 11.38 -8.33 15.73
C ALA A 271 10.70 -9.72 15.85
N LYS A 272 10.74 -10.34 17.04
CA LYS A 272 10.16 -11.68 17.29
C LYS A 272 8.84 -11.60 18.04
N THR A 273 8.43 -10.40 18.44
CA THR A 273 7.23 -10.20 19.22
C THR A 273 6.00 -10.46 18.36
N ASP A 274 5.12 -11.35 18.83
CA ASP A 274 3.76 -11.48 18.30
C ASP A 274 2.88 -10.39 18.92
N LEU A 275 2.56 -9.36 18.13
CA LEU A 275 1.84 -8.17 18.58
C LEU A 275 0.42 -8.50 19.05
N ALA A 276 -0.27 -9.43 18.38
CA ALA A 276 -1.60 -9.85 18.79
C ALA A 276 -1.60 -10.47 20.20
N SER A 277 -0.65 -11.36 20.49
CA SER A 277 -0.46 -11.96 21.82
C SER A 277 0.03 -10.93 22.84
N TYR A 278 0.91 -10.02 22.43
CA TYR A 278 1.40 -8.94 23.28
C TYR A 278 0.25 -8.04 23.75
N PHE A 279 -0.59 -7.54 22.84
CA PHE A 279 -1.76 -6.74 23.18
C PHE A 279 -2.77 -7.54 24.02
N SER A 280 -3.06 -8.79 23.64
CA SER A 280 -3.96 -9.65 24.43
C SER A 280 -3.51 -9.77 25.88
N LYS A 281 -2.20 -9.96 26.11
CA LYS A 281 -1.62 -10.02 27.46
C LYS A 281 -1.68 -8.67 28.16
N ALA A 282 -1.32 -7.58 27.48
CA ALA A 282 -1.28 -6.24 28.06
C ALA A 282 -2.66 -5.75 28.53
N PHE A 283 -3.72 -6.16 27.85
CA PHE A 283 -5.10 -5.83 28.21
C PHE A 283 -5.81 -6.89 29.07
N ASP A 284 -5.08 -7.94 29.51
CA ASP A 284 -5.64 -9.09 30.24
C ASP A 284 -6.87 -9.68 29.56
N ILE A 285 -6.73 -9.97 28.26
CA ILE A 285 -7.77 -10.54 27.40
C ILE A 285 -7.51 -12.04 27.26
N ARG A 286 -8.56 -12.83 27.53
CA ARG A 286 -8.56 -14.28 27.34
C ARG A 286 -9.59 -14.63 26.29
N ILE A 287 -9.14 -15.35 25.27
CA ILE A 287 -9.98 -15.77 24.15
C ILE A 287 -10.43 -17.22 24.39
N GLU A 288 -11.73 -17.45 24.32
CA GLU A 288 -12.32 -18.79 24.47
C GLU A 288 -11.98 -19.70 23.28
N ALA A 289 -12.05 -21.03 23.49
CA ALA A 289 -11.64 -22.01 22.49
C ALA A 289 -12.62 -22.12 21.29
N ASP A 290 -13.93 -21.96 21.51
CA ASP A 290 -14.95 -22.07 20.46
C ASP A 290 -15.13 -20.75 19.70
N LEU A 291 -14.11 -20.39 18.92
CA LEU A 291 -14.06 -19.12 18.18
C LEU A 291 -15.23 -18.95 17.21
N GLN A 292 -15.69 -20.02 16.55
CA GLN A 292 -16.75 -19.93 15.56
C GLN A 292 -18.08 -19.51 16.21
N LYS A 293 -18.42 -20.11 17.35
CA LYS A 293 -19.60 -19.73 18.13
C LYS A 293 -19.48 -18.29 18.64
N GLU A 294 -18.31 -17.92 19.15
CA GLU A 294 -18.09 -16.59 19.73
C GLU A 294 -18.16 -15.47 18.69
N VAL A 295 -17.61 -15.70 17.49
CA VAL A 295 -17.73 -14.79 16.35
C VAL A 295 -19.18 -14.64 15.91
N LYS A 296 -19.92 -15.74 15.76
CA LYS A 296 -21.35 -15.70 15.38
C LYS A 296 -22.18 -14.89 16.36
N LYS A 297 -21.93 -15.07 17.66
CA LYS A 297 -22.63 -14.33 18.74
C LYS A 297 -22.37 -12.82 18.71
N ARG A 298 -21.19 -12.40 18.26
CA ARG A 298 -20.73 -11.00 18.35
C ARG A 298 -20.94 -10.21 17.07
N SER A 299 -20.86 -10.86 15.91
CA SER A 299 -20.81 -10.18 14.60
C SER A 299 -21.94 -9.16 14.40
N ASP A 300 -23.15 -9.46 14.87
CA ASP A 300 -24.31 -8.57 14.73
C ASP A 300 -24.16 -7.23 15.48
N HIS A 301 -23.32 -7.16 16.53
CA HIS A 301 -23.03 -5.90 17.24
C HIS A 301 -22.11 -4.95 16.44
N TYR A 302 -21.48 -5.46 15.37
CA TYR A 302 -20.45 -4.76 14.61
C TYR A 302 -20.79 -4.72 13.11
N ASN A 303 -22.08 -4.55 12.78
CA ASN A 303 -22.60 -4.50 11.41
C ASN A 303 -22.35 -5.78 10.57
N GLY A 304 -22.22 -6.93 11.22
CA GLY A 304 -21.84 -8.19 10.56
C GLY A 304 -22.70 -8.57 9.37
N GLN A 305 -24.02 -8.41 9.45
CA GLN A 305 -24.92 -8.72 8.32
C GLN A 305 -24.65 -7.84 7.10
N SER A 306 -24.40 -6.53 7.29
CA SER A 306 -24.07 -5.62 6.18
C SER A 306 -22.71 -5.98 5.58
N ILE A 307 -21.70 -6.17 6.42
CA ILE A 307 -20.34 -6.54 5.98
C ILE A 307 -20.35 -7.84 5.18
N ILE A 308 -21.03 -8.88 5.67
CA ILE A 308 -21.14 -10.17 4.98
C ILE A 308 -21.82 -9.99 3.62
N LYS A 309 -22.92 -9.22 3.55
CA LYS A 309 -23.62 -8.95 2.30
C LYS A 309 -22.71 -8.24 1.29
N GLU A 310 -22.05 -7.16 1.70
CA GLU A 310 -21.16 -6.36 0.85
C GLU A 310 -19.97 -7.19 0.34
N GLU A 311 -19.31 -7.96 1.21
CA GLU A 311 -18.18 -8.81 0.80
C GLU A 311 -18.62 -10.00 -0.06
N THR A 312 -19.85 -10.49 0.10
CA THR A 312 -20.44 -11.50 -0.80
C THR A 312 -20.69 -10.91 -2.18
N GLU A 313 -21.28 -9.70 -2.27
CA GLU A 313 -21.49 -9.00 -3.53
C GLU A 313 -20.17 -8.70 -4.24
N ARG A 314 -19.15 -8.23 -3.50
CA ARG A 314 -17.80 -7.99 -4.02
C ARG A 314 -17.14 -9.26 -4.54
N GLU A 315 -17.24 -10.36 -3.80
CA GLU A 315 -16.69 -11.66 -4.21
C GLU A 315 -17.34 -12.15 -5.51
N GLU A 316 -18.67 -12.05 -5.62
CA GLU A 316 -19.38 -12.44 -6.84
C GLU A 316 -19.03 -11.55 -8.05
N GLN A 317 -18.89 -10.23 -7.86
CA GLN A 317 -18.38 -9.34 -8.90
C GLN A 317 -16.97 -9.72 -9.33
N THR A 318 -16.09 -10.02 -8.38
CA THR A 318 -14.70 -10.43 -8.64
C THR A 318 -14.65 -11.74 -9.43
N LYS A 319 -15.45 -12.75 -9.05
CA LYS A 319 -15.55 -14.02 -9.76
C LYS A 319 -16.04 -13.83 -11.20
N ARG A 320 -17.05 -12.98 -11.41
CA ARG A 320 -17.55 -12.65 -12.76
C ARG A 320 -16.46 -11.98 -13.60
N LEU A 321 -15.75 -11.01 -13.04
CA LEU A 321 -14.67 -10.31 -13.72
C LEU A 321 -13.52 -11.25 -14.10
N ILE A 322 -13.11 -12.14 -13.19
CA ILE A 322 -12.11 -13.18 -13.46
C ILE A 322 -12.57 -14.10 -14.58
N ALA A 323 -13.83 -14.54 -14.57
CA ALA A 323 -14.39 -15.39 -15.61
C ALA A 323 -14.42 -14.67 -16.98
N GLU A 324 -14.81 -13.40 -16.99
CA GLU A 324 -14.80 -12.55 -18.19
C GLU A 324 -13.38 -12.41 -18.76
N TYR A 325 -12.38 -12.14 -17.93
CA TYR A 325 -11.00 -12.04 -18.38
C TYR A 325 -10.42 -13.37 -18.87
N LYS A 326 -10.74 -14.49 -18.21
CA LYS A 326 -10.38 -15.83 -18.72
C LYS A 326 -11.00 -16.09 -20.08
N LEU A 327 -12.26 -15.71 -20.26
CA LEU A 327 -12.93 -15.85 -21.54
C LEU A 327 -12.24 -15.01 -22.62
N LYS A 328 -12.01 -13.72 -22.34
CA LYS A 328 -11.49 -12.72 -23.29
C LYS A 328 -10.03 -12.95 -23.70
N PHE A 329 -9.16 -13.34 -22.77
CA PHE A 329 -7.71 -13.36 -22.99
C PHE A 329 -7.07 -14.75 -23.05
N ILE A 330 -7.85 -15.82 -22.84
CA ILE A 330 -7.33 -17.20 -22.82
C ILE A 330 -8.20 -18.13 -23.65
N GLN A 331 -9.51 -18.16 -23.40
CA GLN A 331 -10.39 -19.18 -23.97
C GLN A 331 -10.88 -18.83 -25.38
N GLN A 332 -11.23 -17.55 -25.62
CA GLN A 332 -11.62 -17.08 -26.94
C GLN A 332 -10.38 -16.78 -27.80
N PRO A 333 -10.54 -16.77 -29.14
CA PRO A 333 -9.52 -16.28 -30.03
C PRO A 333 -9.03 -14.88 -29.64
N HIS A 334 -7.73 -14.76 -29.41
CA HIS A 334 -7.09 -13.57 -28.86
C HIS A 334 -5.75 -13.28 -29.56
N PHE A 335 -5.24 -12.08 -29.35
CA PHE A 335 -4.00 -11.63 -29.94
C PHE A 335 -2.88 -11.73 -28.89
N GLU A 336 -1.91 -12.61 -29.14
CA GLU A 336 -0.69 -12.70 -28.34
C GLU A 336 0.45 -11.89 -28.96
N ILE A 337 1.06 -11.03 -28.15
CA ILE A 337 2.23 -10.22 -28.53
C ILE A 337 3.38 -10.60 -27.60
N LYS A 338 4.48 -11.10 -28.17
CA LYS A 338 5.71 -11.35 -27.44
C LYS A 338 6.54 -10.08 -27.34
N PHE A 339 7.17 -9.88 -26.18
CA PHE A 339 8.06 -8.75 -25.98
C PHE A 339 9.47 -9.01 -26.49
N GLU A 340 10.13 -7.98 -27.00
CA GLU A 340 11.55 -8.02 -27.40
C GLU A 340 12.41 -7.13 -26.48
N LYS A 341 11.98 -5.88 -26.28
CA LYS A 341 12.64 -4.85 -25.46
C LYS A 341 11.60 -3.88 -24.88
N MET A 342 10.66 -4.44 -24.13
CA MET A 342 9.52 -3.68 -23.62
C MET A 342 9.89 -2.62 -22.56
N ASN A 343 9.05 -1.58 -22.50
CA ASN A 343 8.90 -0.66 -21.38
C ASN A 343 7.40 -0.48 -21.10
N VAL A 344 7.00 -0.44 -19.83
CA VAL A 344 5.59 -0.45 -19.41
C VAL A 344 5.27 0.68 -18.45
N SER A 345 4.04 1.20 -18.53
CA SER A 345 3.46 2.13 -17.55
C SER A 345 1.99 1.76 -17.31
N PHE A 346 1.56 1.70 -16.05
CA PHE A 346 0.21 1.27 -15.65
C PHE A 346 -0.19 1.83 -14.28
N ASP A 347 -1.49 1.78 -13.95
CA ASP A 347 -1.98 2.03 -12.59
C ASP A 347 -1.91 0.74 -11.75
N PRO A 348 -1.12 0.68 -10.68
CA PRO A 348 -1.01 -0.54 -9.87
C PRO A 348 -2.21 -0.80 -8.96
N ARG A 349 -3.17 0.13 -8.88
CA ARG A 349 -4.28 0.05 -7.91
C ARG A 349 -5.49 -0.72 -8.43
N ASN A 350 -5.53 -1.04 -9.72
CA ASN A 350 -6.69 -1.67 -10.37
C ASN A 350 -6.35 -3.00 -11.05
N ILE A 351 -5.13 -3.50 -10.88
CA ILE A 351 -4.70 -4.78 -11.46
C ILE A 351 -5.47 -5.95 -10.84
N VAL A 352 -5.72 -6.98 -11.64
CA VAL A 352 -6.49 -8.16 -11.22
C VAL A 352 -5.66 -9.42 -11.46
N PRO A 353 -5.14 -10.07 -10.40
CA PRO A 353 -4.45 -11.36 -10.52
C PRO A 353 -5.40 -12.42 -11.08
N LEU A 354 -4.94 -13.19 -12.05
CA LEU A 354 -5.69 -14.24 -12.72
C LEU A 354 -5.08 -15.61 -12.42
N GLU A 355 -5.06 -15.96 -11.13
CA GLU A 355 -4.53 -17.24 -10.62
C GLU A 355 -3.08 -17.49 -11.12
N ASP A 356 -2.80 -18.65 -11.71
CA ASP A 356 -1.51 -19.03 -12.28
C ASP A 356 -1.28 -18.49 -13.71
N LYS A 357 -2.26 -17.76 -14.26
CA LYS A 357 -2.25 -17.30 -15.66
C LYS A 357 -1.60 -15.94 -15.87
N GLY A 358 -1.40 -15.18 -14.80
CA GLY A 358 -0.77 -13.85 -14.84
C GLY A 358 -1.64 -12.78 -14.21
N THR A 359 -1.50 -11.55 -14.68
CA THR A 359 -2.20 -10.38 -14.11
C THR A 359 -2.87 -9.59 -15.22
N VAL A 360 -4.14 -9.25 -15.03
CA VAL A 360 -4.87 -8.37 -15.93
C VAL A 360 -4.64 -6.92 -15.55
N TYR A 361 -4.25 -6.12 -16.53
CA TYR A 361 -4.06 -4.68 -16.43
C TYR A 361 -5.21 -3.99 -17.15
N PRO A 362 -6.16 -3.36 -16.44
CA PRO A 362 -7.27 -2.65 -17.07
C PRO A 362 -6.80 -1.54 -18.02
N ASN A 363 -5.74 -0.83 -17.62
CA ASN A 363 -5.03 0.12 -18.44
C ASN A 363 -3.52 -0.14 -18.38
N ILE A 364 -2.87 -0.09 -19.54
CA ILE A 364 -1.41 -0.22 -19.64
C ILE A 364 -0.93 0.41 -20.95
N TRP A 365 0.20 1.10 -20.86
CA TRP A 365 0.93 1.63 -22.00
C TRP A 365 2.23 0.85 -22.15
N ILE A 366 2.49 0.33 -23.34
CA ILE A 366 3.67 -0.47 -23.65
C ILE A 366 4.38 0.11 -24.86
N THR A 367 5.69 0.28 -24.77
CA THR A 367 6.55 0.52 -25.92
C THR A 367 7.54 -0.63 -26.08
N ASP A 368 7.76 -1.06 -27.31
CA ASP A 368 8.68 -2.14 -27.66
C ASP A 368 9.26 -1.89 -29.07
N LEU A 369 10.13 -2.78 -29.56
CA LEU A 369 10.69 -2.71 -30.91
C LEU A 369 9.61 -2.81 -31.99
N TRP A 370 8.53 -3.56 -31.73
CA TRP A 370 7.40 -3.71 -32.64
C TRP A 370 6.48 -2.49 -32.69
N GLY A 371 6.61 -1.54 -31.75
CA GLY A 371 5.78 -0.34 -31.72
C GLY A 371 5.23 0.03 -30.35
N ILE A 372 4.06 0.65 -30.35
CA ILE A 372 3.40 1.20 -29.16
C ILE A 372 2.02 0.56 -29.01
N LEU A 373 1.74 -0.03 -27.85
CA LEU A 373 0.43 -0.57 -27.49
C LEU A 373 -0.16 0.23 -26.33
N THR A 374 -1.33 0.80 -26.58
CA THR A 374 -2.14 1.51 -25.59
C THR A 374 -3.38 0.70 -25.29
N ILE A 375 -3.58 0.33 -24.03
CA ILE A 375 -4.72 -0.46 -23.56
C ILE A 375 -5.52 0.34 -22.55
N GLU A 376 -6.83 0.36 -22.76
CA GLU A 376 -7.84 1.04 -21.92
C GLU A 376 -8.94 0.07 -21.45
N ASN A 377 -9.05 -1.12 -22.05
CA ASN A 377 -10.07 -2.14 -21.71
C ASN A 377 -9.49 -3.54 -21.48
N GLY A 378 -8.43 -3.61 -20.67
CA GLY A 378 -7.87 -4.85 -20.18
C GLY A 378 -6.87 -5.53 -21.11
N ALA A 379 -5.81 -6.06 -20.52
CA ALA A 379 -4.89 -7.00 -21.16
C ALA A 379 -4.28 -7.93 -20.12
N LEU A 380 -4.04 -9.19 -20.51
CA LEU A 380 -3.42 -10.18 -19.63
C LEU A 380 -1.91 -10.22 -19.85
N MET A 381 -1.15 -9.76 -18.87
CA MET A 381 0.29 -9.94 -18.80
C MET A 381 0.60 -11.36 -18.30
N SER A 382 1.45 -12.08 -19.03
CA SER A 382 1.93 -13.39 -18.60
C SER A 382 2.75 -13.33 -17.30
N PRO A 383 2.80 -14.42 -16.50
CA PRO A 383 3.55 -14.43 -15.23
C PRO A 383 5.05 -14.16 -15.40
N ASN A 384 5.62 -14.57 -16.54
CA ASN A 384 7.03 -14.38 -16.86
C ASN A 384 7.34 -13.04 -17.53
N TRP A 385 6.32 -12.20 -17.75
CA TRP A 385 6.47 -10.90 -18.40
C TRP A 385 7.12 -10.99 -19.79
N ASP A 386 6.91 -12.09 -20.50
CA ASP A 386 7.49 -12.36 -21.83
C ASP A 386 6.47 -12.14 -22.97
N LYS A 387 5.18 -12.10 -22.63
CA LYS A 387 4.09 -11.79 -23.56
C LYS A 387 2.89 -11.12 -22.89
N ILE A 388 2.06 -10.51 -23.73
CA ILE A 388 0.74 -9.98 -23.37
C ILE A 388 -0.35 -10.53 -24.31
N SER A 389 -1.51 -10.82 -23.75
CA SER A 389 -2.71 -11.24 -24.48
C SER A 389 -3.76 -10.14 -24.45
N ILE A 390 -4.27 -9.78 -25.62
CA ILE A 390 -5.34 -8.79 -25.82
C ILE A 390 -6.46 -9.37 -26.70
N SER A 391 -7.62 -8.71 -26.76
CA SER A 391 -8.69 -9.13 -27.67
C SER A 391 -8.23 -9.04 -29.14
N ASN A 392 -8.80 -9.88 -30.00
CA ASN A 392 -8.47 -9.84 -31.42
C ASN A 392 -8.77 -8.48 -32.06
N PRO A 393 -8.00 -8.09 -33.11
CA PRO A 393 -8.19 -6.82 -33.80
C PRO A 393 -9.56 -6.73 -34.46
N VAL A 394 -10.14 -5.54 -34.41
CA VAL A 394 -11.42 -5.20 -35.07
C VAL A 394 -11.17 -4.36 -36.33
N LYS A 395 -10.12 -3.54 -36.31
CA LYS A 395 -9.77 -2.62 -37.41
C LYS A 395 -8.27 -2.61 -37.64
N THR A 396 -7.86 -2.62 -38.90
CA THR A 396 -6.47 -2.48 -39.33
C THR A 396 -6.38 -1.42 -40.41
N GLU A 397 -5.64 -0.35 -40.17
CA GLU A 397 -5.40 0.76 -41.09
C GLU A 397 -3.91 1.09 -41.14
N ASN A 398 -3.24 0.74 -42.24
CA ASN A 398 -1.80 0.89 -42.38
C ASN A 398 -1.03 0.22 -41.22
N LYS A 399 -0.27 1.00 -40.45
CA LYS A 399 0.49 0.57 -39.28
C LYS A 399 -0.30 0.65 -37.97
N LYS A 400 -1.57 1.07 -38.01
CA LYS A 400 -2.41 1.21 -36.82
C LYS A 400 -3.44 0.09 -36.78
N VAL A 401 -3.38 -0.73 -35.75
CA VAL A 401 -4.32 -1.82 -35.47
C VAL A 401 -5.08 -1.46 -34.21
N SER A 402 -6.39 -1.69 -34.17
CA SER A 402 -7.18 -1.47 -32.95
C SER A 402 -8.17 -2.60 -32.72
N GLY A 403 -8.44 -2.89 -31.46
CA GLY A 403 -9.48 -3.80 -31.02
C GLY A 403 -10.36 -3.17 -29.94
N ASP A 404 -10.97 -4.02 -29.13
CA ASP A 404 -11.83 -3.57 -28.03
C ASP A 404 -11.00 -2.89 -26.93
N GLY A 405 -10.98 -1.56 -26.95
CA GLY A 405 -10.30 -0.70 -25.98
C GLY A 405 -8.78 -0.86 -25.97
N TRP A 406 -8.18 -1.08 -27.13
CA TRP A 406 -6.73 -1.00 -27.31
C TRP A 406 -6.35 -0.55 -28.72
N THR A 407 -5.17 0.03 -28.85
CA THR A 407 -4.57 0.48 -30.10
C THR A 407 -3.10 0.11 -30.14
N LEU A 408 -2.66 -0.45 -31.27
CA LEU A 408 -1.30 -0.83 -31.58
C LEU A 408 -0.80 -0.02 -32.78
N GLU A 409 0.25 0.76 -32.59
CA GLU A 409 0.96 1.50 -33.64
C GLU A 409 2.27 0.78 -33.95
N LEU A 410 2.31 0.10 -35.09
CA LEU A 410 3.43 -0.74 -35.53
C LEU A 410 4.59 0.08 -36.08
N THR A 411 5.81 -0.38 -35.83
CA THR A 411 7.03 0.07 -36.52
C THR A 411 7.21 -0.66 -37.86
N ASP A 412 8.15 -0.19 -38.69
CA ASP A 412 8.51 -0.91 -39.92
C ASP A 412 9.11 -2.29 -39.62
N GLY A 413 8.79 -3.27 -40.48
CA GLY A 413 9.28 -4.64 -40.33
C GLY A 413 8.42 -5.53 -39.44
N TYR A 414 7.29 -5.04 -38.94
CA TYR A 414 6.35 -5.82 -38.14
C TYR A 414 4.96 -5.83 -38.76
N VAL A 415 4.34 -7.02 -38.77
CA VAL A 415 2.96 -7.20 -39.23
C VAL A 415 2.23 -8.16 -38.29
N ILE A 416 0.90 -8.12 -38.34
CA ILE A 416 0.05 -9.07 -37.62
C ILE A 416 -0.42 -10.16 -38.59
N THR A 417 -0.52 -11.39 -38.10
CA THR A 417 -1.09 -12.51 -38.85
C THR A 417 -2.09 -13.26 -38.01
N LYS A 418 -3.10 -13.83 -38.67
CA LYS A 418 -4.10 -14.69 -38.05
C LYS A 418 -3.68 -16.15 -38.20
N ASP A 419 -3.71 -16.87 -37.08
CA ASP A 419 -3.53 -18.30 -37.02
C ASP A 419 -4.88 -18.98 -37.33
N GLU A 420 -5.03 -19.58 -38.51
CA GLU A 420 -6.33 -20.13 -38.95
C GLU A 420 -6.81 -21.33 -38.10
N GLY A 421 -5.91 -22.02 -37.40
CA GLY A 421 -6.27 -23.16 -36.54
C GLY A 421 -6.89 -22.72 -35.22
N SER A 422 -6.32 -21.70 -34.58
CA SER A 422 -6.77 -21.18 -33.28
C SER A 422 -7.69 -19.95 -33.39
N GLY A 423 -7.66 -19.25 -34.52
CA GLY A 423 -8.26 -17.92 -34.69
C GLY A 423 -7.50 -16.80 -33.98
N ASN A 424 -6.37 -17.12 -33.31
CA ASN A 424 -5.57 -16.14 -32.61
C ASN A 424 -4.81 -15.25 -33.58
N TYR A 425 -4.53 -14.02 -33.17
CA TYR A 425 -3.57 -13.18 -33.88
C TYR A 425 -2.20 -13.28 -33.21
N LYS A 426 -1.16 -13.08 -34.01
CA LYS A 426 0.24 -13.02 -33.56
C LYS A 426 0.96 -11.93 -34.32
N LEU A 427 1.96 -11.34 -33.67
CA LEU A 427 2.85 -10.37 -34.28
C LEU A 427 4.06 -11.11 -34.84
N ILE A 428 4.39 -10.84 -36.10
CA ILE A 428 5.54 -11.43 -36.79
C ILE A 428 6.46 -10.31 -37.30
N LYS A 429 7.75 -10.62 -37.31
CA LYS A 429 8.79 -9.77 -37.89
C LYS A 429 9.06 -10.24 -39.31
N ASN A 430 8.97 -9.32 -40.26
CA ASN A 430 9.25 -9.57 -41.67
C ASN A 430 10.74 -9.74 -41.95
#